data_AF-A0A1E3VJV7-F1
#
_entry.id   AF-A0A1E3VJV7-F1
#
_cell.length_a   1.000
_cell.length_b   1.000
_cell.length_c   1.000
_cell.angle_alpha   90.00
_cell.angle_beta   90.00
_cell.angle_gamma   90.00
#
_symmetry.space_group_name_H-M   'P 1'
#
loop_
_entity.id
_entity.type
_entity.pdbx_description
1 polymer ?
#
loop_
_entity_poly.entity_id
_entity_poly.type
_entity_poly.pdbx_seq_one_letter_code
_entity_poly.pdbx_strand_id
1 'polypeptide(L)'
;MAKSCAANLAEHATPQEDLTLMRFPYGWCNAKSLSAVADAGQLAIQWDIVTGDPDPGLSAKRIAKAIVDQAHSGAIVIGHANGHGRNTAEALKIAIPKLKEDGYRFVTVSELLAAGDPVIAQSCYTEHPGDQHRYAQVKKRRRAQSK
;
A
#
# COMPACT_ATOMS: atom_id res chain seq x y z
N MET A 1 18.71 -18.26 -22.05
CA MET A 1 17.44 -18.90 -21.62
C MET A 1 16.85 -18.06 -20.49
N ALA A 2 15.82 -17.28 -20.77
CA ALA A 2 15.14 -16.47 -19.76
C ALA A 2 14.26 -17.39 -18.91
N LYS A 3 14.53 -17.48 -17.61
CA LYS A 3 13.65 -18.19 -16.67
C LYS A 3 12.40 -17.33 -16.48
N SER A 4 11.27 -17.84 -16.97
CA SER A 4 9.94 -17.28 -16.73
C SER A 4 9.67 -17.21 -15.22
N CYS A 5 9.30 -16.03 -14.72
CA CYS A 5 8.97 -15.80 -13.32
C CYS A 5 7.56 -16.28 -12.93
N ALA A 6 6.82 -16.91 -13.85
CA ALA A 6 5.41 -17.28 -13.64
C ALA A 6 5.16 -18.80 -13.70
N ALA A 7 6.16 -19.62 -13.35
CA ALA A 7 5.94 -21.06 -13.28
C ALA A 7 5.42 -21.45 -11.88
N ASN A 8 4.15 -21.88 -11.85
CA ASN A 8 3.36 -22.43 -10.73
C ASN A 8 2.37 -21.47 -10.07
N LEU A 9 1.39 -20.99 -10.85
CA LEU A 9 0.06 -20.69 -10.31
C LEU A 9 -0.76 -21.98 -10.36
N ALA A 10 -0.61 -22.84 -9.34
CA ALA A 10 -1.54 -23.93 -9.12
C ALA A 10 -2.91 -23.33 -8.74
N GLU A 11 -3.98 -23.86 -9.34
CA GLU A 11 -5.41 -23.68 -9.05
C GLU A 11 -5.76 -22.65 -7.97
N HIS A 12 -5.65 -21.37 -8.32
CA HIS A 12 -6.26 -20.29 -7.57
C HIS A 12 -7.25 -19.59 -8.48
N ALA A 13 -8.39 -19.21 -7.91
CA ALA A 13 -9.56 -18.63 -8.57
C ALA A 13 -9.17 -17.87 -9.84
N THR A 14 -9.79 -18.23 -10.96
CA THR A 14 -9.66 -17.50 -12.23
C THR A 14 -9.65 -16.01 -11.91
N PRO A 15 -8.56 -15.28 -12.25
CA PRO A 15 -8.55 -13.84 -12.08
C PRO A 15 -9.81 -13.29 -12.74
N GLN A 16 -10.57 -12.48 -11.99
CA GLN A 16 -11.70 -11.78 -12.58
C GLN A 16 -11.20 -11.07 -13.83
N GLU A 17 -11.91 -11.25 -14.94
CA GLU A 17 -11.46 -10.90 -16.30
C GLU A 17 -11.11 -9.39 -16.47
N ASP A 18 -11.40 -8.55 -15.47
CA ASP A 18 -11.20 -7.09 -15.50
C ASP A 18 -10.43 -6.54 -14.28
N LEU A 19 -9.30 -7.15 -13.90
CA LEU A 19 -8.41 -6.53 -12.89
C LEU A 19 -7.78 -5.25 -13.44
N THR A 20 -8.29 -4.09 -13.03
CA THR A 20 -7.82 -2.77 -13.49
C THR A 20 -6.81 -2.10 -12.57
N LEU A 21 -6.62 -2.62 -11.35
CA LEU A 21 -5.75 -2.04 -10.33
C LEU A 21 -4.68 -3.04 -9.90
N MET A 22 -3.45 -2.56 -9.71
CA MET A 22 -2.32 -3.37 -9.26
C MET A 22 -1.57 -2.64 -8.14
N ARG A 23 -1.09 -3.37 -7.13
CA ARG A 23 -0.19 -2.84 -6.09
C ARG A 23 1.09 -3.67 -6.06
N PHE A 24 2.23 -3.00 -6.18
CA PHE A 24 3.51 -3.68 -6.12
C PHE A 24 3.79 -4.22 -4.70
N PRO A 25 4.36 -5.43 -4.57
CA PRO A 25 4.91 -5.90 -3.31
C PRO A 25 5.88 -4.87 -2.72
N TYR A 26 5.74 -4.60 -1.42
CA TYR A 26 6.53 -3.61 -0.69
C TYR A 26 6.43 -2.16 -1.22
N GLY A 27 5.49 -1.87 -2.13
CA GLY A 27 5.43 -0.57 -2.81
C GLY A 27 6.67 -0.29 -3.66
N TRP A 28 7.40 -1.34 -4.08
CA TRP A 28 8.66 -1.17 -4.80
C TRP A 28 8.50 -1.49 -6.27
N CYS A 29 8.94 -0.56 -7.12
CA CYS A 29 8.88 -0.69 -8.56
C CYS A 29 10.06 0.03 -9.22
N ASN A 30 10.23 -0.21 -10.51
CA ASN A 30 11.10 0.55 -11.40
C ASN A 30 10.34 0.90 -12.69
N ALA A 31 10.96 1.68 -13.57
CA ALA A 31 10.32 2.11 -14.82
C ALA A 31 9.81 0.94 -15.67
N LYS A 32 10.58 -0.17 -15.74
CA LYS A 32 10.18 -1.35 -16.51
C LYS A 32 8.94 -2.02 -15.92
N SER A 33 8.85 -2.16 -14.59
CA SER A 33 7.69 -2.78 -13.96
C SER A 33 6.45 -1.88 -14.04
N LEU A 34 6.63 -0.56 -13.92
CA LEU A 34 5.52 0.39 -14.13
C LEU A 34 4.99 0.35 -15.56
N SER A 35 5.87 0.29 -16.56
CA SER A 35 5.48 0.11 -17.96
C SER A 35 4.66 -1.17 -18.15
N ALA A 36 5.11 -2.29 -17.58
CA ALA A 36 4.39 -3.55 -17.70
C ALA A 36 2.97 -3.51 -17.11
N VAL A 37 2.76 -2.78 -16.01
CA VAL A 37 1.42 -2.57 -15.42
C VAL A 37 0.56 -1.71 -16.33
N ALA A 38 1.12 -0.64 -16.90
CA ALA A 38 0.42 0.21 -17.86
C ALA A 38 0.06 -0.55 -19.16
N ASP A 39 0.97 -1.35 -19.70
CA ASP A 39 0.76 -2.18 -20.90
C ASP A 39 -0.32 -3.24 -20.68
N ALA A 40 -0.53 -3.67 -19.44
CA ALA A 40 -1.61 -4.56 -19.04
C ALA A 40 -2.96 -3.84 -18.82
N GLY A 41 -3.03 -2.53 -19.08
CA GLY A 41 -4.25 -1.73 -18.88
C GLY A 41 -4.57 -1.45 -17.41
N GLN A 42 -3.58 -1.59 -16.51
CA GLN A 42 -3.77 -1.46 -15.07
C GLN A 42 -3.19 -0.15 -14.53
N LEU A 43 -3.74 0.31 -13.41
CA LEU A 43 -3.21 1.41 -12.62
C LEU A 43 -2.43 0.88 -11.41
N ALA A 44 -1.19 1.36 -11.25
CA ALA A 44 -0.38 1.08 -10.08
C ALA A 44 -0.84 1.96 -8.89
N ILE A 45 -1.35 1.33 -7.84
CA ILE A 45 -1.93 2.01 -6.67
C ILE A 45 -1.01 1.89 -5.45
N GLN A 46 -0.58 3.05 -4.96
CA GLN A 46 0.16 3.23 -3.72
C GLN A 46 -0.79 3.49 -2.54
N TRP A 47 -0.31 4.17 -1.51
CA TRP A 47 -1.06 4.56 -0.32
C TRP A 47 -0.46 5.82 0.29
N ASP A 48 -1.19 6.44 1.21
CA ASP A 48 -0.78 7.66 1.92
C ASP A 48 -0.46 7.35 3.39
N ILE A 49 -1.27 6.50 4.02
CA ILE A 49 -1.20 6.25 5.47
C ILE A 49 -0.70 4.83 5.73
N VAL A 50 0.52 4.72 6.26
CA VAL A 50 1.13 3.45 6.66
C VAL A 50 0.72 3.08 8.08
N THR A 51 0.01 1.96 8.25
CA THR A 51 -0.42 1.50 9.59
C THR A 51 0.72 0.94 10.44
N GLY A 52 1.75 0.36 9.81
CA GLY A 52 2.81 -0.36 10.50
C GLY A 52 2.35 -1.69 11.12
N ASP A 53 1.18 -2.20 10.71
CA ASP A 53 0.56 -3.40 11.27
C ASP A 53 1.34 -4.72 11.17
N PRO A 54 2.42 -4.88 10.37
CA PRO A 54 3.26 -6.07 10.45
C PRO A 54 4.15 -6.12 11.70
N ASP A 55 4.38 -4.99 12.37
CA ASP A 55 5.17 -4.93 13.60
C ASP A 55 4.39 -5.53 14.79
N PRO A 56 4.84 -6.66 15.38
CA PRO A 56 4.17 -7.28 16.51
C PRO A 56 4.19 -6.43 17.79
N GLY A 57 5.07 -5.44 17.90
CA GLY A 57 5.11 -4.52 19.04
C GLY A 57 4.12 -3.36 18.94
N LEU A 58 3.43 -3.20 17.82
CA LEU A 58 2.54 -2.07 17.58
C LEU A 58 1.11 -2.38 18.05
N SER A 59 0.63 -1.64 19.06
CA SER A 59 -0.72 -1.85 19.61
C SER A 59 -1.81 -1.34 18.68
N ALA A 60 -3.00 -1.94 18.75
CA ALA A 60 -4.19 -1.50 18.02
C ALA A 60 -4.50 -0.01 18.21
N LYS A 61 -4.33 0.52 19.44
CA LYS A 61 -4.51 1.94 19.74
C LYS A 61 -3.51 2.84 19.01
N ARG A 62 -2.24 2.42 18.91
CA ARG A 62 -1.21 3.18 18.17
C ARG A 62 -1.50 3.19 16.67
N ILE A 63 -1.90 2.05 16.11
CA ILE A 63 -2.31 1.95 14.70
C ILE A 63 -3.53 2.85 14.45
N ALA A 64 -4.57 2.75 15.27
CA ALA A 64 -5.77 3.57 15.13
C ALA A 64 -5.46 5.07 15.23
N LYS A 65 -4.60 5.46 16.17
CA LYS A 65 -4.13 6.84 16.29
C LYS A 65 -3.40 7.31 15.02
N ALA A 66 -2.50 6.50 14.48
CA ALA A 66 -1.79 6.84 13.24
C ALA A 66 -2.75 7.03 12.06
N ILE A 67 -3.81 6.21 11.97
CA ILE A 67 -4.86 6.35 10.94
C ILE A 67 -5.62 7.66 11.12
N VAL A 68 -6.12 7.94 12.33
CA VAL A 68 -6.96 9.12 12.61
C VAL A 68 -6.16 10.41 12.47
N ASP A 69 -4.94 10.47 12.99
CA ASP A 69 -4.12 11.68 12.99
C ASP A 69 -3.68 12.13 11.58
N GLN A 70 -3.56 11.18 10.64
CA GLN A 70 -3.07 11.43 9.27
C GLN A 70 -4.19 11.46 8.22
N ALA A 71 -5.44 11.18 8.62
CA ALA A 71 -6.57 11.15 7.72
C ALA A 71 -6.80 12.52 7.07
N HIS A 72 -7.02 12.48 5.76
CA HIS A 72 -7.40 13.62 4.93
C HIS A 72 -8.26 13.12 3.77
N SER A 73 -9.01 14.03 3.12
CA SER A 73 -9.84 13.67 1.97
C SER A 73 -8.97 13.07 0.85
N GLY A 74 -9.33 11.88 0.39
CA GLY A 74 -8.59 11.17 -0.64
C GLY A 74 -7.52 10.19 -0.14
N ALA A 75 -7.26 10.12 1.16
CA ALA A 75 -6.22 9.24 1.70
C ALA A 75 -6.55 7.74 1.50
N ILE A 76 -5.53 6.97 1.09
CA ILE A 76 -5.56 5.50 1.06
C ILE A 76 -4.74 4.97 2.24
N VAL A 77 -5.39 4.17 3.10
CA VAL A 77 -4.74 3.51 4.24
C VAL A 77 -4.24 2.12 3.84
N ILE A 78 -2.97 1.80 4.11
CA ILE A 78 -2.42 0.44 3.90
C ILE A 78 -2.44 -0.38 5.19
N GLY A 79 -3.03 -1.58 5.12
CA GLY A 79 -2.96 -2.61 6.15
C GLY A 79 -3.02 -4.01 5.52
N HIS A 80 -2.83 -5.04 6.33
CA HIS A 80 -2.67 -6.43 5.90
C HIS A 80 -3.74 -7.35 6.49
N ALA A 81 -4.30 -8.21 5.64
CA ALA A 81 -5.25 -9.27 6.00
C ALA A 81 -4.74 -10.67 5.58
N ASN A 82 -3.41 -10.83 5.49
CA ASN A 82 -2.72 -12.05 5.06
C ASN A 82 -2.09 -12.84 6.22
N GLY A 83 -2.56 -12.62 7.46
CA GLY A 83 -1.99 -13.19 8.68
C GLY A 83 -0.79 -12.42 9.25
N HIS A 84 -0.25 -11.42 8.53
CA HIS A 84 0.81 -10.56 9.06
C HIS A 84 0.30 -9.26 9.69
N GLY A 85 -0.97 -8.88 9.49
CA GLY A 85 -1.57 -7.72 10.15
C GLY A 85 -1.93 -8.02 11.62
N ARG A 86 -1.00 -7.76 12.54
CA ARG A 86 -1.09 -8.25 13.93
C ARG A 86 -2.26 -7.68 14.72
N ASN A 87 -2.58 -6.40 14.50
CA ASN A 87 -3.59 -5.66 15.27
C ASN A 87 -4.53 -4.85 14.36
N THR A 88 -4.59 -5.17 13.07
CA THR A 88 -5.30 -4.40 12.03
C THR A 88 -6.80 -4.37 12.28
N ALA A 89 -7.41 -5.53 12.53
CA ALA A 89 -8.85 -5.63 12.78
C ALA A 89 -9.26 -4.83 14.03
N GLU A 90 -8.52 -4.95 15.13
CA GLU A 90 -8.80 -4.22 16.37
C GLU A 90 -8.56 -2.71 16.22
N ALA A 91 -7.57 -2.30 15.43
CA ALA A 91 -7.33 -0.89 15.14
C ALA A 91 -8.47 -0.28 14.31
N LEU A 92 -8.98 -1.01 13.31
CA LEU A 92 -10.09 -0.53 12.47
C LEU A 92 -11.39 -0.37 13.25
N LYS A 93 -11.66 -1.23 14.24
CA LYS A 93 -12.80 -1.07 15.17
C LYS A 93 -12.75 0.25 15.95
N ILE A 94 -11.56 0.81 16.17
CA ILE A 94 -11.35 2.10 16.86
C ILE A 94 -11.38 3.26 15.86
N ALA A 95 -10.66 3.14 14.74
CA ALA A 95 -10.46 4.25 13.80
C ALA A 95 -11.71 4.55 12.95
N ILE A 96 -12.42 3.52 12.46
CA ILE A 96 -13.54 3.72 11.53
C ILE A 96 -14.67 4.56 12.15
N PRO A 97 -15.15 4.28 13.38
CA PRO A 97 -16.18 5.12 14.01
C PRO A 97 -15.74 6.58 14.12
N LYS A 98 -14.50 6.80 14.58
CA LYS A 98 -13.96 8.16 14.74
C LYS A 98 -13.88 8.91 13.41
N LEU A 99 -13.41 8.26 12.35
CA LEU A 99 -13.36 8.87 11.02
C LEU A 99 -14.77 9.15 10.46
N LYS A 100 -15.76 8.29 10.71
CA LYS A 100 -17.15 8.57 10.33
C LYS A 100 -17.72 9.77 11.07
N GLU A 101 -17.44 9.90 12.37
CA GLU A 101 -17.81 11.07 13.17
C GLU A 101 -17.17 12.35 12.62
N ASP A 102 -15.93 12.26 12.15
CA ASP A 102 -15.20 13.36 11.51
C ASP A 102 -15.67 13.65 10.07
N GLY A 103 -16.70 12.94 9.57
CA GLY A 103 -17.36 13.19 8.29
C GLY A 103 -16.79 12.42 7.10
N TYR A 104 -15.84 11.51 7.32
CA TYR A 104 -15.27 10.69 6.25
C TYR A 104 -16.23 9.60 5.77
N ARG A 105 -16.16 9.29 4.47
CA ARG A 105 -16.80 8.13 3.85
C ARG A 105 -15.74 7.14 3.40
N PHE A 106 -16.01 5.85 3.60
CA PHE A 106 -15.15 4.77 3.11
C PHE A 106 -15.70 4.27 1.78
N VAL A 107 -14.84 4.25 0.77
CA VAL A 107 -15.15 3.84 -0.59
C VAL A 107 -14.07 2.87 -1.07
N THR A 108 -14.32 2.19 -2.18
CA THR A 108 -13.30 1.44 -2.89
C THR A 108 -12.29 2.38 -3.56
N VAL A 109 -11.11 1.87 -3.93
CA VAL A 109 -10.12 2.66 -4.66
C VAL A 109 -10.67 3.11 -6.02
N SER A 110 -11.43 2.27 -6.73
CA SER A 110 -12.02 2.63 -8.02
C SER A 110 -13.01 3.79 -7.89
N GLU A 111 -13.85 3.79 -6.86
CA GLU A 111 -14.76 4.90 -6.57
C GLU A 111 -13.99 6.17 -6.18
N LEU A 112 -12.90 6.04 -5.42
CA LEU A 112 -12.05 7.17 -5.06
C LEU A 112 -11.43 7.83 -6.30
N LEU A 113 -10.88 7.03 -7.22
CA LEU A 113 -10.31 7.51 -8.48
C LEU A 113 -11.35 8.16 -9.40
N ALA A 114 -12.60 7.69 -9.37
CA ALA A 114 -13.68 8.29 -10.15
C ALA A 114 -14.22 9.60 -9.54
N ALA A 115 -14.02 9.82 -8.23
CA ALA A 115 -14.59 10.94 -7.49
C ALA A 115 -13.66 12.16 -7.36
N GLY A 116 -12.38 12.04 -7.74
CA GLY A 116 -11.41 13.12 -7.60
C GLY A 116 -10.19 12.98 -8.51
N ASP A 117 -9.27 13.91 -8.39
CA ASP A 117 -8.06 13.96 -9.21
C ASP A 117 -6.92 13.17 -8.54
N PRO A 118 -6.46 12.04 -9.14
CA PRO A 118 -5.38 11.26 -8.57
C PRO A 118 -4.02 11.97 -8.70
N VAL A 119 -3.20 11.86 -7.66
CA VAL A 119 -1.79 12.26 -7.74
C VAL A 119 -1.02 11.20 -8.51
N ILE A 120 -0.52 11.56 -9.70
CA ILE A 120 0.26 10.67 -10.55
C ILE A 120 1.76 10.83 -10.26
N ALA A 121 2.38 9.76 -9.76
CA ALA A 121 3.82 9.69 -9.49
C ALA A 121 4.57 8.89 -10.56
N GLN A 122 5.77 9.34 -10.93
CA GLN A 122 6.65 8.66 -11.90
C GLN A 122 7.49 7.52 -11.27
N SER A 123 7.37 7.34 -9.96
CA SER A 123 8.09 6.32 -9.18
C SER A 123 7.25 5.89 -7.99
N CYS A 124 7.36 4.63 -7.56
CA CYS A 124 6.76 4.21 -6.31
C CYS A 124 7.48 4.81 -5.10
N TYR A 125 6.84 4.76 -3.94
CA TYR A 125 7.25 5.40 -2.71
C TYR A 125 6.79 4.59 -1.48
N THR A 126 7.07 5.05 -0.27
CA THR A 126 6.57 4.40 0.95
C THR A 126 5.44 5.21 1.60
N GLU A 127 5.59 6.52 1.72
CA GLU A 127 4.66 7.44 2.38
C GLU A 127 4.28 8.57 1.42
N HIS A 128 5.25 9.11 0.67
CA HIS A 128 4.99 10.15 -0.32
C HIS A 128 5.99 10.12 -1.50
N PRO A 129 5.61 10.64 -2.69
CA PRO A 129 6.49 10.68 -3.84
C PRO A 129 7.91 11.20 -3.51
N GLY A 130 8.93 10.45 -3.93
CA GLY A 130 10.35 10.78 -3.75
C GLY A 130 11.04 10.21 -2.50
N ASP A 131 10.32 9.60 -1.56
CA ASP A 131 10.91 9.09 -0.31
C ASP A 131 11.68 7.75 -0.44
N GLN A 132 11.53 7.07 -1.57
CA GLN A 132 12.06 5.72 -1.78
C GLN A 132 13.59 5.66 -1.71
N HIS A 133 14.27 6.76 -2.06
CA HIS A 133 15.72 6.90 -1.96
C HIS A 133 16.21 6.85 -0.51
N ARG A 134 15.39 7.28 0.45
CA ARG A 134 15.76 7.37 1.87
C ARG A 134 15.95 5.98 2.47
N TYR A 135 15.08 5.03 2.14
CA TYR A 135 15.15 3.66 2.66
C TYR A 135 16.38 2.89 2.12
N ALA A 136 16.68 3.05 0.83
CA ALA A 136 17.87 2.47 0.21
C ALA A 136 19.17 2.99 0.87
N GLN A 137 19.22 4.28 1.19
CA GLN A 137 20.36 4.89 1.89
C GLN A 137 20.47 4.44 3.35
N VAL A 138 19.36 4.35 4.09
CA VAL A 138 19.35 3.85 5.48
C VAL A 138 19.83 2.39 5.54
N LYS A 139 19.37 1.53 4.64
CA LYS A 139 19.83 0.13 4.55
C LYS A 139 21.34 0.04 4.26
N LYS A 140 21.86 0.91 3.38
CA LYS A 140 23.29 0.99 3.05
C LYS A 140 24.12 1.43 4.27
N ARG A 141 23.65 2.42 5.04
CA ARG A 141 24.30 2.89 6.28
C ARG A 141 24.31 1.83 7.38
N ARG A 142 23.20 1.13 7.63
CA ARG A 142 23.13 0.06 8.64
C ARG A 142 24.03 -1.13 8.30
N ARG A 143 24.18 -1.47 7.02
CA ARG A 143 25.15 -2.50 6.56
C ARG A 143 26.61 -2.05 6.70
N ALA A 144 26.89 -0.76 6.57
CA ALA A 144 28.24 -0.21 6.75
C ALA A 144 28.66 -0.11 8.22
N GLN A 145 27.70 0.04 9.15
CA GLN A 145 27.94 0.11 10.60
C GLN A 145 27.98 -1.25 11.30
N SER A 146 27.62 -2.33 10.60
CA SER A 146 27.62 -3.70 11.13
C SER A 146 28.83 -4.50 10.65
N LYS A 147 29.85 -3.82 10.11
CA LYS A 147 31.18 -4.31 9.79
C LYS A 147 32.18 -3.57 10.66
#